data_AF-A0A0S1XAV2-F1
#
_entry.id   AF-A0A0S1XAV2-F1
#
_cell.length_a   1.000
_cell.length_b   1.000
_cell.length_c   1.000
_cell.angle_alpha   90.00
_cell.angle_beta   90.00
_cell.angle_gamma   90.00
#
_symmetry.space_group_name_H-M   'P 1'
#
loop_
_entity.id
_entity.type
_entity.pdbx_description
1 polymer ?
#
loop_
_entity_poly.entity_id
_entity_poly.type
_entity_poly.pdbx_seq_one_letter_code
_entity_poly.pdbx_strand_id
1 'polypeptide(L)'
;MSIITRLSRTGKYEKIEFVLKLVDRILAGDDIFDDRVLLMDTIEEMYRILRQLALNSKDENLLTAFEKMAILRHSLQRENVFDRKTLSDIKPVLLNTLKERNL
;
A
#
# COMPACT_ATOMS: atom_id res chain seq x y z
N MET A 1 -19.61 -5.68 10.32
CA MET A 1 -18.85 -6.33 9.22
C MET A 1 -17.57 -5.55 9.02
N SER A 2 -16.40 -6.19 8.99
CA SER A 2 -15.13 -5.47 8.85
C SER A 2 -14.84 -5.13 7.38
N ILE A 3 -14.12 -4.03 7.15
CA ILE A 3 -13.66 -3.59 5.81
C ILE A 3 -12.87 -4.71 5.10
N ILE A 4 -12.15 -5.52 5.88
CA ILE A 4 -11.39 -6.70 5.43
C ILE A 4 -12.29 -7.70 4.71
N THR A 5 -13.52 -7.95 5.19
CA THR A 5 -14.45 -8.88 4.55
C THR A 5 -14.95 -8.36 3.20
N ARG A 6 -15.09 -7.04 3.04
CA ARG A 6 -15.43 -6.43 1.74
C ARG A 6 -14.26 -6.50 0.76
N LEU A 7 -13.04 -6.19 1.20
CA LEU A 7 -11.83 -6.27 0.36
C LEU A 7 -11.49 -7.70 -0.08
N SER A 8 -11.84 -8.71 0.72
CA SER A 8 -11.65 -10.12 0.33
C SER A 8 -12.48 -10.56 -0.89
N ARG A 9 -13.55 -9.82 -1.23
CA ARG A 9 -14.43 -10.08 -2.39
C ARG A 9 -14.18 -9.18 -3.59
N THR A 10 -13.30 -8.18 -3.48
CA THR A 10 -12.98 -7.24 -4.57
C THR A 10 -11.81 -7.73 -5.41
N GLY A 11 -11.83 -7.41 -6.71
CA GLY A 11 -10.80 -7.78 -7.67
C GLY A 11 -9.44 -7.12 -7.40
N LYS A 12 -8.41 -7.57 -8.16
CA LYS A 12 -7.03 -7.06 -8.07
C LYS A 12 -6.99 -5.52 -8.10
N TYR A 13 -7.73 -4.92 -9.03
CA TYR A 13 -7.67 -3.49 -9.29
C TYR A 13 -8.29 -2.64 -8.20
N GLU A 14 -9.43 -3.04 -7.62
CA GLU A 14 -10.03 -2.29 -6.51
C GLU A 14 -9.13 -2.30 -5.26
N LYS A 15 -8.40 -3.39 -5.02
CA LYS A 15 -7.41 -3.47 -3.94
C LYS A 15 -6.25 -2.50 -4.17
N ILE A 16 -5.77 -2.39 -5.41
CA ILE A 16 -4.71 -1.43 -5.79
C ILE A 16 -5.21 0.00 -5.64
N GLU A 17 -6.42 0.31 -6.12
CA GLU A 17 -7.04 1.63 -5.97
C GLU A 17 -7.23 1.99 -4.49
N PHE A 18 -7.60 1.03 -3.65
CA PHE A 18 -7.71 1.24 -2.21
C PHE A 18 -6.35 1.61 -1.58
N VAL A 19 -5.29 0.86 -1.90
CA VAL A 19 -3.93 1.18 -1.42
C VAL A 19 -3.48 2.56 -1.92
N LEU A 20 -3.73 2.91 -3.18
CA LEU A 20 -3.41 4.22 -3.73
C LEU A 20 -4.11 5.36 -2.97
N LYS A 21 -5.39 5.20 -2.62
CA LYS A 21 -6.11 6.19 -1.80
C LYS A 21 -5.47 6.39 -0.43
N LEU A 22 -5.01 5.32 0.21
CA LEU A 22 -4.31 5.41 1.50
C LEU A 22 -2.95 6.11 1.35
N VAL A 23 -2.18 5.74 0.33
CA VAL A 23 -0.92 6.41 -0.02
C VAL A 23 -1.13 7.91 -0.22
N ASP A 24 -2.16 8.29 -0.99
CA ASP A 24 -2.48 9.69 -1.27
C ASP A 24 -2.84 10.47 -0.01
N ARG A 25 -3.64 9.90 0.90
CA ARG A 25 -4.00 10.57 2.16
C ARG A 25 -2.78 10.77 3.07
N ILE A 26 -1.93 9.76 3.20
CA ILE A 26 -0.70 9.87 3.99
C ILE A 26 0.25 10.91 3.38
N LEU A 27 0.41 10.91 2.05
CA LEU A 27 1.26 11.89 1.36
C LEU A 27 0.67 13.30 1.38
N ALA A 28 -0.66 13.46 1.45
CA ALA A 28 -1.31 14.76 1.61
C ALA A 28 -1.10 15.36 3.01
N GLY A 29 -0.62 14.57 3.99
CA GLY A 29 -0.46 15.02 5.37
C GLY A 29 -1.79 15.13 6.11
N ASP A 30 -2.71 14.19 5.86
CA ASP A 30 -3.95 14.04 6.61
C ASP A 30 -3.65 13.83 8.11
N ASP A 31 -4.23 14.66 8.97
CA ASP A 31 -3.90 14.79 10.41
C ASP A 31 -4.19 13.51 11.20
N ILE A 32 -5.09 12.68 10.70
CA ILE A 32 -5.35 11.34 11.24
C ILE A 32 -4.08 10.46 11.34
N PHE A 33 -3.06 10.71 10.52
CA PHE A 33 -1.81 9.95 10.53
C PHE A 33 -0.71 10.54 11.44
N ASP A 34 -0.99 11.64 12.14
CA ASP A 34 -0.15 12.08 13.27
C ASP A 34 -0.24 11.09 14.43
N ASP A 35 -1.35 10.34 14.53
CA ASP A 35 -1.45 9.18 15.39
C ASP A 35 -0.62 8.02 14.83
N ARG A 36 0.46 7.72 15.55
CA ARG A 36 1.42 6.68 15.19
C ARG A 36 0.81 5.29 15.11
N VAL A 37 -0.18 4.97 15.94
CA VAL A 37 -0.86 3.67 15.93
C VAL A 37 -1.67 3.55 14.64
N LEU A 38 -2.43 4.59 14.28
CA LEU A 38 -3.20 4.62 13.04
C LEU A 38 -2.30 4.56 11.80
N LEU A 39 -1.17 5.27 11.80
CA LEU A 39 -0.18 5.18 10.73
C LEU A 39 0.36 3.74 10.60
N MET A 40 0.76 3.12 11.72
CA MET A 40 1.29 1.76 11.73
C MET A 40 0.27 0.74 11.20
N ASP A 41 -0.97 0.80 11.69
CA ASP A 41 -2.05 -0.09 11.26
C ASP A 41 -2.35 0.09 9.77
N THR A 42 -2.29 1.33 9.28
CA THR A 42 -2.49 1.62 7.87
C THR A 42 -1.36 1.06 7.00
N ILE A 43 -0.10 1.22 7.40
CA ILE A 43 1.05 0.61 6.69
C ILE A 43 0.95 -0.92 6.71
N GLU A 44 0.59 -1.53 7.84
CA GLU A 44 0.43 -2.98 7.98
C GLU A 44 -0.68 -3.52 7.06
N GLU A 45 -1.81 -2.82 6.96
CA GLU A 45 -2.90 -3.22 6.07
C GLU A 45 -2.50 -3.11 4.59
N MET A 46 -1.85 -2.02 4.19
CA MET A 46 -1.33 -1.88 2.82
C MET A 46 -0.31 -2.97 2.50
N TYR A 47 0.59 -3.30 3.43
CA TYR A 47 1.52 -4.42 3.28
C TYR A 47 0.81 -5.76 3.04
N ARG A 48 -0.22 -6.08 3.84
CA ARG A 48 -0.98 -7.33 3.70
C ARG A 48 -1.65 -7.43 2.34
N ILE A 49 -2.26 -6.34 1.88
CA ILE A 49 -2.92 -6.28 0.57
C ILE A 49 -1.90 -6.50 -0.54
N LEU A 50 -0.80 -5.74 -0.54
CA LEU A 50 0.24 -5.86 -1.57
C LEU A 50 0.92 -7.23 -1.56
N ARG A 51 1.18 -7.81 -0.38
CA ARG A 51 1.68 -9.18 -0.26
C ARG A 51 0.74 -10.19 -0.91
N GLN A 52 -0.56 -10.08 -0.64
CA GLN A 52 -1.56 -10.97 -1.22
C GLN A 52 -1.61 -10.85 -2.76
N LEU A 53 -1.52 -9.61 -3.28
CA LEU A 53 -1.51 -9.36 -4.72
C LEU A 53 -0.24 -9.87 -5.40
N ALA A 54 0.93 -9.62 -4.80
CA ALA A 54 2.23 -10.04 -5.34
C ALA A 54 2.38 -11.57 -5.36
N LEU A 55 1.99 -12.28 -4.29
CA LEU A 55 2.11 -13.74 -4.22
C LEU A 55 1.30 -14.48 -5.30
N ASN A 56 0.26 -13.86 -5.84
CA ASN A 56 -0.64 -14.45 -6.83
C ASN A 56 -0.43 -13.87 -8.24
N SER A 57 0.66 -13.12 -8.47
CA SER A 57 0.88 -12.37 -9.71
C SER A 57 2.31 -12.54 -10.23
N LYS A 58 2.49 -12.48 -11.55
CA LYS A 58 3.80 -12.35 -12.23
C LYS A 58 4.14 -10.91 -12.62
N ASP A 59 3.30 -9.97 -12.18
CA ASP A 59 3.41 -8.55 -12.45
C ASP A 59 4.57 -7.94 -11.64
N GLU A 60 5.63 -7.54 -12.34
CA GLU A 60 6.84 -6.96 -11.74
C GLU A 60 6.55 -5.65 -11.01
N ASN A 61 5.54 -4.88 -11.43
CA ASN A 61 5.14 -3.67 -10.73
C ASN A 61 4.57 -4.02 -9.34
N LEU A 62 3.69 -5.04 -9.27
CA LEU A 62 3.16 -5.48 -7.97
C LEU A 62 4.24 -6.02 -7.04
N LEU A 63 5.21 -6.76 -7.58
CA LEU A 63 6.34 -7.25 -6.79
C LEU A 63 7.17 -6.08 -6.24
N THR A 64 7.51 -5.11 -7.10
CA THR A 64 8.26 -3.91 -6.73
C THR A 64 7.53 -3.08 -5.67
N ALA A 65 6.21 -2.89 -5.81
CA ALA A 65 5.40 -2.17 -4.84
C ALA A 65 5.37 -2.89 -3.49
N PHE A 66 5.25 -4.23 -3.49
CA PHE A 66 5.31 -5.04 -2.29
C PHE A 66 6.66 -4.92 -1.58
N GLU A 67 7.78 -5.01 -2.31
CA GLU A 67 9.13 -4.88 -1.73
C GLU A 67 9.35 -3.52 -1.08
N LYS A 68 9.01 -2.43 -1.78
CA LYS A 68 9.08 -1.07 -1.21
C LYS A 68 8.20 -0.91 0.03
N MET A 69 7.00 -1.48 0.02
CA MET A 69 6.11 -1.47 1.20
C MET A 69 6.69 -2.28 2.37
N ALA A 70 7.37 -3.40 2.10
CA ALA A 70 8.05 -4.18 3.13
C ALA A 70 9.20 -3.40 3.79
N ILE A 71 9.97 -2.66 2.99
CA ILE A 71 11.03 -1.76 3.48
C ILE A 71 10.43 -0.66 4.37
N LEU A 72 9.39 0.02 3.88
CA LEU A 72 8.71 1.07 4.65
C LEU A 72 8.17 0.55 5.98
N ARG A 73 7.49 -0.60 5.95
CA ARG A 73 6.98 -1.28 7.14
C ARG A 73 8.10 -1.61 8.13
N HIS A 74 9.23 -2.12 7.64
CA HIS A 74 10.38 -2.45 8.48
C HIS A 74 10.94 -1.21 9.18
N SER A 75 11.20 -0.14 8.43
CA SER A 75 11.74 1.12 8.98
C SER A 75 10.78 1.72 10.02
N LEU A 76 9.46 1.70 9.76
CA LEU A 76 8.48 2.21 10.70
C LEU A 76 8.40 1.38 12.00
N GLN A 77 8.50 0.05 11.89
CA GLN A 77 8.39 -0.88 13.03
C GLN A 77 9.66 -0.96 13.88
N ARG A 78 10.84 -0.93 13.26
CA ARG A 78 12.12 -1.18 13.93
C ARG A 78 12.89 0.09 14.25
N GLU A 79 12.89 1.04 13.33
CA GLU A 79 13.70 2.26 13.45
C GLU A 79 12.87 3.43 13.98
N ASN A 80 11.55 3.27 14.09
CA ASN A 80 10.60 4.33 14.38
C ASN A 80 10.69 5.51 13.38
N VAL A 81 11.18 5.24 12.16
CA VAL A 81 11.34 6.24 11.10
C VAL A 81 10.27 6.01 10.04
N PHE A 82 9.56 7.07 9.68
CA PHE A 82 8.62 7.05 8.56
C PHE A 82 9.31 7.61 7.31
N ASP A 83 9.74 6.73 6.41
CA ASP A 83 10.34 7.12 5.15
C ASP A 83 9.27 7.52 4.11
N ARG A 84 8.90 8.79 4.14
CA ARG A 84 7.94 9.38 3.20
C ARG A 84 8.39 9.27 1.74
N LYS A 85 9.70 9.21 1.46
CA LYS A 85 10.23 9.05 0.11
C LYS A 85 9.91 7.65 -0.42
N THR A 86 10.15 6.61 0.38
CA THR A 86 9.77 5.24 0.02
C THR A 86 8.26 5.12 -0.23
N LEU A 87 7.42 5.77 0.57
CA LEU A 87 5.97 5.79 0.30
C LEU A 87 5.65 6.48 -1.05
N SER A 88 6.30 7.61 -1.34
CA SER A 88 6.12 8.34 -2.60
C SER A 88 6.52 7.50 -3.83
N ASP A 89 7.55 6.66 -3.70
CA ASP A 89 8.00 5.78 -4.77
C ASP A 89 7.03 4.62 -5.08
N ILE A 90 6.19 4.23 -4.11
CA ILE A 90 5.20 3.15 -4.30
C ILE A 90 4.07 3.61 -5.24
N LYS A 91 3.66 4.89 -5.15
CA LYS A 91 2.57 5.46 -5.94
C LYS A 91 2.69 5.25 -7.45
N PRO A 92 3.80 5.65 -8.13
CA PRO A 92 3.92 5.48 -9.58
C PRO A 92 3.88 4.01 -10.01
N VAL A 93 4.43 3.11 -9.20
CA VAL A 93 4.43 1.66 -9.48
C VAL A 93 3.00 1.10 -9.49
N LEU A 94 2.20 1.49 -8.50
CA LEU A 94 0.78 1.09 -8.44
C LEU A 94 -0.04 1.69 -9.58
N LEU A 95 0.25 2.94 -9.98
CA LEU A 95 -0.41 3.57 -11.13
C LEU A 95 -0.10 2.86 -12.44
N ASN A 96 1.14 2.40 -12.64
CA ASN A 96 1.51 1.62 -13.83
C ASN A 96 0.73 0.29 -13.88
N THR A 97 0.56 -0.37 -12.73
CA THR A 97 -0.25 -1.58 -12.63
C THR A 97 -1.71 -1.35 -13.07
N LEU A 98 -2.28 -0.17 -12.77
CA LEU A 98 -3.63 0.19 -13.20
C LEU A 98 -3.72 0.54 -14.69
N LYS A 99 -2.66 1.09 -15.28
CA LYS A 99 -2.63 1.41 -16.72
C LYS A 99 -2.69 0.16 -17.60
N GLU A 100 -2.03 -0.91 -17.17
CA GLU A 100 -2.05 -2.22 -17.86
C GLU A 100 -3.45 -2.87 -17.90
N ARG A 101 -4.42 -2.40 -17.10
CA ARG A 101 -5.84 -2.79 -17.21
C ARG A 101 -6.51 -2.27 -18.48
N ASN A 102 -6.08 -1.10 -18.95
CA ASN A 102 -6.73 -0.35 -20.03
C ASN A 102 -6.04 -0.56 -21.38
N LEU A 103 -5.06 -1.46 -21.45
CA LEU A 103 -4.38 -1.93 -22.65
C LEU A 103 -4.93 -3.31 -23.04
#